data_AF-A0A4U8QBC3-F1
#
_entry.id   AF-A0A4U8QBC3-F1
#
_cell.length_a   1.000
_cell.length_b   1.000
_cell.length_c   1.000
_cell.angle_alpha   90.00
_cell.angle_beta   90.00
_cell.angle_gamma   90.00
#
_symmetry.space_group_name_H-M   'P 1'
#
loop_
_entity.id
_entity.type
_entity.pdbx_description
1 polymer ?
#
loop_
_entity_poly.entity_id
_entity_poly.type
_entity_poly.pdbx_seq_one_letter_code
_entity_poly.pdbx_strand_id
1 'polypeptide(L)'
;MNHKAKKEDKIKIIHCSEFDDFNYGDILIVNDTWYGGVWAKDSAGVSVAVNEDAYEIFETAKCNKKDVIENQIEVVMDEFTIRHGNEWMQADRIKNLLSQTYWANTRDLATINKSIENSLCYGAFRNDTGEQIAFARVITDYATTYYLCDVVVDQRYRGAGIGKALLTAIEGNVEISSLRGILATQDAHEFYKKYGFQDEGTTFMGKPRKENNDAGVH
;
A
#
# COMPACT_ATOMS: atom_id res chain seq x y z
N MET A 1 0.24 -3.49 -29.98
CA MET A 1 -0.98 -3.48 -30.82
C MET A 1 -1.78 -2.27 -30.37
N ASN A 2 -1.96 -1.27 -31.23
CA ASN A 2 -2.56 0.02 -30.84
C ASN A 2 -4.08 -0.16 -30.71
N HIS A 3 -4.63 -0.05 -29.50
CA HIS A 3 -6.07 -0.17 -29.24
C HIS A 3 -6.74 1.20 -29.33
N LYS A 4 -7.68 1.37 -30.26
CA LYS A 4 -8.52 2.57 -30.33
C LYS A 4 -9.78 2.38 -29.48
N ALA A 5 -9.95 3.23 -28.48
CA ALA A 5 -11.08 3.18 -27.55
C ALA A 5 -12.44 3.31 -28.29
N LYS A 6 -13.38 2.44 -27.95
CA LYS A 6 -14.77 2.43 -28.45
C LYS A 6 -15.73 2.79 -27.33
N LYS A 7 -16.93 3.25 -27.68
CA LYS A 7 -17.99 3.67 -26.73
C LYS A 7 -18.40 2.57 -25.73
N GLU A 8 -18.12 1.32 -26.07
CA GLU A 8 -18.47 0.12 -25.31
C GLU A 8 -17.32 -0.41 -24.43
N ASP A 9 -16.15 0.23 -24.48
CA ASP A 9 -15.00 -0.13 -23.65
C ASP A 9 -15.20 0.28 -22.19
N LYS A 10 -14.78 -0.59 -21.27
CA LYS A 10 -14.79 -0.32 -19.83
C LYS A 10 -13.46 0.32 -19.42
N ILE A 11 -13.51 1.55 -18.93
CA ILE A 11 -12.33 2.31 -18.53
C ILE A 11 -12.28 2.39 -17.00
N LYS A 12 -11.11 2.08 -16.42
CA LYS A 12 -10.81 2.28 -15.01
C LYS A 12 -9.53 3.10 -14.90
N ILE A 13 -9.55 4.14 -14.09
CA ILE A 13 -8.35 4.87 -13.70
C ILE A 13 -8.08 4.49 -12.25
N ILE A 14 -6.98 3.78 -12.01
CA ILE A 14 -6.51 3.38 -10.70
C ILE A 14 -5.43 4.37 -10.28
N HIS A 15 -5.70 5.32 -9.40
CA HIS A 15 -4.64 6.17 -8.87
C HIS A 15 -3.47 5.31 -8.31
N CYS A 16 -2.25 5.42 -8.86
CA CYS A 16 -1.14 4.54 -8.52
C CYS A 16 0.15 5.32 -8.28
N SER A 17 0.29 5.74 -7.05
CA SER A 17 1.33 6.62 -6.55
C SER A 17 2.78 6.15 -6.73
N GLU A 18 3.11 4.92 -7.16
CA GLU A 18 4.52 4.52 -7.25
C GLU A 18 4.84 3.41 -8.27
N PHE A 19 5.72 3.73 -9.21
CA PHE A 19 6.82 2.83 -9.59
C PHE A 19 8.10 3.67 -9.80
N ASP A 20 9.04 3.49 -8.88
CA ASP A 20 10.47 3.90 -8.86
C ASP A 20 10.81 5.35 -9.28
N ASP A 21 11.29 6.07 -8.27
CA ASP A 21 12.17 7.25 -8.34
C ASP A 21 11.60 8.59 -8.83
N PHE A 22 10.33 8.70 -9.25
CA PHE A 22 9.73 9.99 -9.64
C PHE A 22 8.24 10.17 -9.22
N ASN A 23 7.89 11.39 -8.80
CA ASN A 23 6.62 11.94 -8.25
C ASN A 23 5.24 11.66 -8.94
N TYR A 24 4.41 10.68 -8.52
CA TYR A 24 2.94 10.58 -8.73
C TYR A 24 2.29 10.34 -10.13
N GLY A 25 1.59 9.21 -10.34
CA GLY A 25 0.46 9.22 -11.29
C GLY A 25 -0.56 8.05 -11.32
N ASP A 26 -1.82 8.28 -11.69
CA ASP A 26 -2.88 7.26 -11.84
C ASP A 26 -2.62 6.22 -12.94
N ILE A 27 -2.72 4.94 -12.65
CA ILE A 27 -2.82 3.89 -13.65
C ILE A 27 -4.11 3.99 -14.49
N LEU A 28 -4.01 3.83 -15.81
CA LEU A 28 -5.15 3.65 -16.71
C LEU A 28 -5.30 2.16 -17.10
N ILE A 29 -6.53 1.66 -17.06
CA ILE A 29 -6.94 0.31 -17.47
C ILE A 29 -8.13 0.40 -18.44
N VAL A 30 -8.09 -0.35 -19.54
CA VAL A 30 -9.20 -0.46 -20.51
C VAL A 30 -9.49 -1.93 -20.81
N ASN A 31 -10.75 -2.35 -20.66
CA ASN A 31 -11.19 -3.74 -20.84
C ASN A 31 -10.29 -4.75 -20.09
N ASP A 32 -9.98 -4.41 -18.84
CA ASP A 32 -9.13 -5.19 -17.93
C ASP A 32 -7.67 -5.37 -18.40
N THR A 33 -7.21 -4.52 -19.32
CA THR A 33 -5.79 -4.42 -19.77
C THR A 33 -5.15 -3.14 -19.23
N TRP A 34 -3.92 -3.23 -18.67
CA TRP A 34 -3.15 -2.10 -18.12
C TRP A 34 -2.42 -1.29 -19.20
N TYR A 35 -2.44 0.05 -19.10
CA TYR A 35 -1.87 0.95 -20.11
C TYR A 35 -0.85 2.00 -19.59
N GLY A 36 -0.67 2.23 -18.27
CA GLY A 36 0.38 3.12 -17.70
C GLY A 36 -0.14 4.16 -16.67
N GLY A 37 0.76 4.98 -16.06
CA GLY A 37 0.47 6.00 -15.00
C GLY A 37 0.03 7.41 -15.49
N VAL A 38 -0.58 8.27 -14.64
CA VAL A 38 -1.29 9.53 -14.98
C VAL A 38 -1.00 10.64 -13.97
N TRP A 39 -0.28 11.68 -14.36
CA TRP A 39 0.29 12.66 -13.42
C TRP A 39 -0.59 13.93 -13.44
N ALA A 40 -0.96 14.53 -12.30
CA ALA A 40 -1.79 15.75 -12.26
C ALA A 40 -0.98 16.99 -11.86
N LYS A 41 -1.12 18.10 -12.59
CA LYS A 41 -0.73 19.45 -12.16
C LYS A 41 -1.88 20.45 -12.34
N ASP A 42 -1.85 21.51 -11.56
CA ASP A 42 -2.95 22.41 -11.24
C ASP A 42 -3.18 23.58 -12.22
N SER A 43 -4.23 24.34 -11.90
CA SER A 43 -4.80 25.60 -12.42
C SER A 43 -5.28 25.74 -13.88
N ALA A 44 -4.93 24.88 -14.85
CA ALA A 44 -5.42 25.05 -16.24
C ALA A 44 -6.01 23.82 -16.95
N GLY A 45 -5.88 22.60 -16.43
CA GLY A 45 -6.35 21.42 -17.16
C GLY A 45 -5.39 20.25 -17.02
N VAL A 46 -5.94 19.05 -17.13
CA VAL A 46 -5.22 17.78 -16.96
C VAL A 46 -4.14 17.66 -18.04
N SER A 47 -2.89 17.39 -17.64
CA SER A 47 -1.79 17.03 -18.54
C SER A 47 -1.21 15.71 -18.07
N VAL A 48 -1.39 14.65 -18.87
CA VAL A 48 -1.05 13.26 -18.52
C VAL A 48 0.28 12.88 -19.19
N ALA A 49 1.23 12.30 -18.48
CA ALA A 49 2.34 11.56 -19.09
C ALA A 49 1.94 10.09 -19.23
N VAL A 50 1.33 9.79 -20.38
CA VAL A 50 0.97 8.44 -20.84
C VAL A 50 1.99 8.03 -21.89
N ASN A 51 2.28 6.73 -22.04
CA ASN A 51 3.00 6.26 -23.24
C ASN A 51 2.16 6.64 -24.50
N GLU A 52 2.78 6.67 -25.70
CA GLU A 52 2.07 7.08 -26.93
C GLU A 52 0.72 6.35 -27.11
N ASP A 53 0.66 5.08 -26.68
CA ASP A 53 -0.53 4.24 -26.77
C ASP A 53 -1.68 4.67 -25.82
N ALA A 54 -1.38 5.17 -24.63
CA ALA A 54 -2.36 5.55 -23.63
C ALA A 54 -2.87 7.01 -23.80
N TYR A 55 -2.14 7.86 -24.52
CA TYR A 55 -2.56 9.22 -24.87
C TYR A 55 -3.74 9.23 -25.86
N GLU A 56 -3.67 8.42 -26.92
CA GLU A 56 -4.78 8.31 -27.89
C GLU A 56 -6.08 7.81 -27.22
N ILE A 57 -5.96 6.92 -26.23
CA ILE A 57 -7.10 6.35 -25.49
C ILE A 57 -7.78 7.42 -24.62
N PHE A 58 -7.00 8.20 -23.86
CA PHE A 58 -7.53 9.20 -22.91
C PHE A 58 -8.24 10.36 -23.61
N GLU A 59 -7.68 10.89 -24.71
CA GLU A 59 -8.32 11.98 -25.49
C GLU A 59 -9.65 11.55 -26.12
N THR A 60 -9.74 10.29 -26.56
CA THR A 60 -10.96 9.75 -27.17
C THR A 60 -12.09 9.58 -26.14
N ALA A 61 -11.75 9.33 -24.87
CA ALA A 61 -12.71 8.90 -23.85
C ALA A 61 -13.54 10.01 -23.16
N LYS A 62 -13.14 11.30 -23.21
CA LYS A 62 -13.86 12.45 -22.58
C LYS A 62 -14.62 12.12 -21.27
N CYS A 63 -13.91 11.62 -20.26
CA CYS A 63 -14.55 11.27 -18.98
C CYS A 63 -14.95 12.54 -18.20
N ASN A 64 -16.22 12.66 -17.81
CA ASN A 64 -16.74 13.81 -17.06
C ASN A 64 -16.23 13.76 -15.61
N LYS A 65 -15.83 14.93 -15.06
CA LYS A 65 -15.26 15.16 -13.71
C LYS A 65 -16.08 14.65 -12.49
N LYS A 66 -17.21 13.97 -12.69
CA LYS A 66 -18.20 13.65 -11.63
C LYS A 66 -18.21 12.21 -11.13
N ASP A 67 -17.49 11.28 -11.76
CA ASP A 67 -17.60 9.84 -11.47
C ASP A 67 -16.39 9.26 -10.72
N VAL A 68 -15.57 10.10 -10.07
CA VAL A 68 -14.51 9.61 -9.17
C VAL A 68 -15.15 9.24 -7.84
N ILE A 69 -15.34 7.95 -7.62
CA ILE A 69 -15.84 7.42 -6.34
C ILE A 69 -14.65 7.41 -5.36
N GLU A 70 -14.71 8.32 -4.38
CA GLU A 70 -13.82 8.32 -3.22
C GLU A 70 -14.09 7.09 -2.36
N ASN A 71 -13.01 6.45 -1.91
CA ASN A 71 -12.89 5.33 -0.97
C ASN A 71 -12.76 3.93 -1.60
N GLN A 72 -11.64 3.30 -1.23
CA GLN A 72 -11.13 1.97 -1.55
C GLN A 72 -10.23 1.90 -2.79
N ILE A 73 -8.94 2.11 -2.54
CA ILE A 73 -7.86 1.89 -3.50
C ILE A 73 -7.59 0.38 -3.56
N GLU A 74 -8.03 -0.28 -4.64
CA GLU A 74 -7.62 -1.65 -4.98
C GLU A 74 -6.51 -1.60 -6.05
N VAL A 75 -5.29 -1.99 -5.69
CA VAL A 75 -4.19 -2.15 -6.66
C VAL A 75 -4.18 -3.61 -7.10
N VAL A 76 -4.76 -3.91 -8.26
CA VAL A 76 -4.76 -5.26 -8.84
C VAL A 76 -3.51 -5.44 -9.70
N MET A 77 -2.60 -6.30 -9.26
CA MET A 77 -1.56 -6.92 -10.10
C MET A 77 -2.06 -8.29 -10.58
N ASP A 78 -1.51 -8.85 -11.66
CA ASP A 78 -2.01 -10.10 -12.27
C ASP A 78 -2.19 -11.26 -11.25
N GLU A 79 -1.38 -11.30 -10.19
CA GLU A 79 -1.39 -12.37 -9.19
C GLU A 79 -1.99 -11.98 -7.82
N PHE A 80 -2.04 -10.68 -7.49
CA PHE A 80 -2.48 -10.21 -6.18
C PHE A 80 -3.12 -8.81 -6.22
N THR A 81 -3.97 -8.52 -5.23
CA THR A 81 -4.61 -7.22 -5.02
C THR A 81 -4.18 -6.62 -3.69
N ILE A 82 -3.79 -5.33 -3.68
CA ILE A 82 -3.61 -4.56 -2.43
C ILE A 82 -4.97 -4.04 -1.98
N ARG A 83 -5.28 -4.23 -0.70
CA ARG A 83 -6.46 -3.65 -0.04
C ARG A 83 -6.06 -2.99 1.27
N HIS A 84 -6.78 -1.95 1.64
CA HIS A 84 -6.68 -1.29 2.93
C HIS A 84 -8.01 -1.39 3.67
N GLY A 85 -7.98 -1.36 5.01
CA GLY A 85 -9.17 -1.49 5.85
C GLY A 85 -9.16 -2.78 6.67
N ASN A 86 -9.65 -2.67 7.90
CA ASN A 86 -9.61 -3.75 8.89
C ASN A 86 -10.52 -4.93 8.49
N GLU A 87 -11.58 -4.66 7.74
CA GLU A 87 -12.54 -5.64 7.24
C GLU A 87 -11.93 -6.68 6.29
N TRP A 88 -10.80 -6.35 5.64
CA TRP A 88 -10.10 -7.25 4.73
C TRP A 88 -9.07 -8.14 5.43
N MET A 89 -8.66 -7.78 6.64
CA MET A 89 -7.52 -8.40 7.31
C MET A 89 -7.85 -9.82 7.81
N GLN A 90 -7.03 -10.79 7.39
CA GLN A 90 -7.17 -12.19 7.80
C GLN A 90 -6.24 -12.45 9.00
N ALA A 91 -6.75 -12.29 10.22
CA ALA A 91 -5.95 -12.30 11.45
C ALA A 91 -5.04 -13.54 11.61
N ASP A 92 -5.53 -14.74 11.28
CA ASP A 92 -4.73 -15.96 11.31
C ASP A 92 -3.58 -15.95 10.30
N ARG A 93 -3.81 -15.35 9.12
CA ARG A 93 -2.77 -15.15 8.10
C ARG A 93 -1.73 -14.15 8.57
N ILE A 94 -2.17 -13.03 9.14
CA ILE A 94 -1.29 -12.02 9.71
C ILE A 94 -0.43 -12.61 10.82
N LYS A 95 -1.00 -13.44 11.70
CA LYS A 95 -0.22 -14.18 12.70
C LYS A 95 0.86 -15.06 12.08
N ASN A 96 0.54 -15.79 11.01
CA ASN A 96 1.51 -16.61 10.30
C ASN A 96 2.57 -15.78 9.54
N LEU A 97 2.24 -14.57 9.09
CA LEU A 97 3.21 -13.66 8.49
C LEU A 97 4.16 -13.11 9.55
N LEU A 98 3.61 -12.61 10.67
CA LEU A 98 4.37 -12.02 11.77
C LEU A 98 5.22 -13.04 12.52
N SER A 99 4.82 -14.32 12.56
CA SER A 99 5.65 -15.39 13.12
C SER A 99 7.00 -15.55 12.39
N GLN A 100 7.10 -15.08 11.15
CA GLN A 100 8.32 -15.13 10.31
C GLN A 100 9.27 -13.94 10.55
N THR A 101 8.94 -13.00 11.45
CA THR A 101 9.70 -11.76 11.63
C THR A 101 10.40 -11.70 12.99
N TYR A 102 11.57 -11.08 13.05
CA TYR A 102 12.32 -10.98 14.31
C TYR A 102 11.64 -10.07 15.37
N TRP A 103 10.74 -9.18 14.95
CA TRP A 103 10.12 -8.17 15.83
C TRP A 103 8.74 -8.56 16.35
N ALA A 104 8.08 -9.56 15.76
CA ALA A 104 6.71 -9.94 16.09
C ALA A 104 6.47 -11.45 16.21
N ASN A 105 7.52 -12.27 16.17
CA ASN A 105 7.39 -13.74 16.11
C ASN A 105 6.63 -14.39 17.29
N THR A 106 6.56 -13.73 18.45
CA THR A 106 5.86 -14.24 19.64
C THR A 106 4.51 -13.58 19.89
N ARG A 107 4.02 -12.73 18.98
CA ARG A 107 2.79 -11.96 19.18
C ARG A 107 1.56 -12.87 19.13
N ASP A 108 0.75 -12.83 20.17
CA ASP A 108 -0.50 -13.59 20.23
C ASP A 108 -1.61 -12.99 19.34
N LEU A 109 -2.63 -13.81 19.06
CA LEU A 109 -3.72 -13.42 18.17
C LEU A 109 -4.57 -12.27 18.76
N ALA A 110 -4.72 -12.22 20.09
CA ALA A 110 -5.48 -11.17 20.76
C ALA A 110 -4.82 -9.79 20.57
N THR A 111 -3.50 -9.73 20.72
CA THR A 111 -2.68 -8.53 20.47
C THR A 111 -2.70 -8.14 19.01
N ILE A 112 -2.64 -9.12 18.09
CA ILE A 112 -2.74 -8.87 16.65
C ILE A 112 -4.09 -8.24 16.32
N ASN A 113 -5.20 -8.85 16.74
CA ASN A 113 -6.55 -8.32 16.54
C ASN A 113 -6.66 -6.90 17.10
N LYS A 114 -6.18 -6.69 18.32
CA LYS A 114 -6.23 -5.35 18.93
C LYS A 114 -5.41 -4.33 18.16
N SER A 115 -4.26 -4.73 17.61
CA SER A 115 -3.43 -3.85 16.79
C SER A 115 -4.10 -3.49 15.46
N ILE A 116 -4.81 -4.45 14.84
CA ILE A 116 -5.57 -4.23 13.60
C ILE A 116 -6.68 -3.22 13.85
N GLU A 117 -7.50 -3.43 14.88
CA GLU A 117 -8.62 -2.54 15.25
C GLU A 117 -8.23 -1.07 15.40
N ASN A 118 -6.99 -0.78 15.83
CA ASN A 118 -6.53 0.55 16.20
C ASN A 118 -5.48 1.12 15.24
N SER A 119 -5.35 0.57 14.04
CA SER A 119 -4.39 1.01 13.04
C SER A 119 -5.02 1.08 11.65
N LEU A 120 -4.38 1.83 10.75
CA LEU A 120 -4.60 1.68 9.32
C LEU A 120 -3.84 0.44 8.84
N CYS A 121 -4.58 -0.54 8.32
CA CYS A 121 -4.01 -1.81 7.88
C CYS A 121 -4.08 -1.95 6.37
N TYR A 122 -2.98 -2.45 5.79
CA TYR A 122 -2.83 -2.74 4.37
C TYR A 122 -2.43 -4.21 4.21
N GLY A 123 -2.96 -4.87 3.18
CA GLY A 123 -2.66 -6.26 2.89
C GLY A 123 -2.61 -6.53 1.39
N ALA A 124 -1.81 -7.52 1.01
CA ALA A 124 -1.82 -8.08 -0.33
C ALA A 124 -2.52 -9.44 -0.31
N PHE A 125 -3.44 -9.65 -1.24
CA PHE A 125 -4.31 -10.81 -1.31
C PHE A 125 -4.19 -11.46 -2.68
N ARG A 126 -4.00 -12.78 -2.74
CA ARG A 126 -3.95 -13.49 -4.02
C ARG A 126 -5.30 -13.39 -4.73
N ASN A 127 -5.28 -13.11 -6.03
CA ASN A 127 -6.53 -12.93 -6.80
C ASN A 127 -7.32 -14.25 -6.95
N ASP A 128 -6.62 -15.38 -7.02
CA ASP A 128 -7.22 -16.69 -7.25
C ASP A 128 -7.80 -17.33 -5.98
N THR A 129 -7.16 -17.13 -4.83
CA THR A 129 -7.57 -17.74 -3.56
C THR A 129 -8.15 -16.78 -2.54
N GLY A 130 -7.92 -15.47 -2.69
CA GLY A 130 -8.19 -14.47 -1.66
C GLY A 130 -7.27 -14.57 -0.44
N GLU A 131 -6.21 -15.39 -0.48
CA GLU A 131 -5.28 -15.58 0.63
C GLU A 131 -4.44 -14.33 0.87
N GLN A 132 -4.41 -13.83 2.10
CA GLN A 132 -3.48 -12.76 2.48
C GLN A 132 -2.04 -13.26 2.52
N ILE A 133 -1.18 -12.63 1.72
CA ILE A 133 0.23 -12.97 1.52
C ILE A 133 1.20 -11.85 1.91
N ALA A 134 0.70 -10.67 2.26
CA ALA A 134 1.49 -9.60 2.86
C ALA A 134 0.65 -8.71 3.76
N PHE A 135 1.33 -7.99 4.66
CA PHE A 135 0.73 -7.10 5.64
C PHE A 135 1.63 -5.88 5.87
N ALA A 136 1.01 -4.72 6.08
CA ALA A 136 1.65 -3.51 6.59
C ALA A 136 0.66 -2.75 7.47
N ARG A 137 1.18 -2.03 8.46
CA ARG A 137 0.36 -1.34 9.46
C ARG A 137 0.89 0.07 9.73
N VAL A 138 -0.02 1.03 9.82
CA VAL A 138 0.29 2.42 10.11
C VAL A 138 -0.47 2.86 11.37
N ILE A 139 0.26 3.40 12.34
CA ILE A 139 -0.31 4.08 13.52
C ILE A 139 -0.14 5.57 13.29
N THR A 140 -1.21 6.35 13.35
CA THR A 140 -1.15 7.79 13.08
C THR A 140 -2.17 8.56 13.90
N ASP A 141 -1.88 9.84 14.15
CA ASP A 141 -2.82 10.82 14.66
C ASP A 141 -3.53 11.61 13.54
N TYR A 142 -3.22 11.30 12.27
CA TYR A 142 -3.72 11.98 11.06
C TYR A 142 -3.39 13.49 10.99
N ALA A 143 -2.43 13.96 11.80
CA ALA A 143 -2.18 15.38 11.95
C ALA A 143 -0.69 15.75 11.96
N THR A 144 0.15 14.94 12.59
CA THR A 144 1.56 15.29 12.78
C THR A 144 2.52 14.21 12.32
N THR A 145 2.17 12.94 12.55
CA THR A 145 3.12 11.84 12.35
C THR A 145 2.40 10.53 12.05
N TYR A 146 3.10 9.63 11.38
CA TYR A 146 2.71 8.24 11.28
C TYR A 146 3.89 7.32 11.62
N TYR A 147 3.59 6.17 12.22
CA TYR A 147 4.53 5.10 12.47
C TYR A 147 4.20 3.92 11.56
N LEU A 148 5.06 3.69 10.56
CA LEU A 148 5.01 2.54 9.67
C LEU A 148 5.64 1.33 10.38
N CYS A 149 4.87 0.27 10.51
CA CYS A 149 5.27 -0.92 11.23
C CYS A 149 4.70 -2.20 10.63
N ASP A 150 5.26 -3.34 11.04
CA ASP A 150 4.79 -4.67 10.67
C ASP A 150 4.70 -4.91 9.14
N VAL A 151 5.56 -4.26 8.34
CA VAL A 151 5.69 -4.53 6.90
C VAL A 151 6.31 -5.90 6.69
N VAL A 152 5.54 -6.84 6.15
CA VAL A 152 5.97 -8.22 5.94
C VAL A 152 5.32 -8.82 4.69
N VAL A 153 6.13 -9.52 3.89
CA VAL A 153 5.69 -10.34 2.76
C VAL A 153 6.03 -11.80 3.08
N ASP A 154 5.07 -12.69 2.87
CA ASP A 154 5.26 -14.14 2.96
C ASP A 154 6.49 -14.55 2.14
N GLN A 155 7.38 -15.34 2.74
CA GLN A 155 8.65 -15.71 2.13
C GLN A 155 8.51 -16.28 0.71
N ARG A 156 7.41 -17.00 0.43
CA ARG A 156 7.13 -17.63 -0.87
C ARG A 156 6.85 -16.63 -1.99
N TYR A 157 6.47 -15.40 -1.65
CA TYR A 157 6.04 -14.35 -2.60
C TYR A 157 6.98 -13.13 -2.59
N ARG A 158 8.14 -13.22 -1.92
CA ARG A 158 9.14 -12.15 -1.95
C ARG A 158 9.76 -12.02 -3.34
N GLY A 159 10.24 -10.82 -3.67
CA GLY A 159 10.79 -10.51 -4.98
C GLY A 159 9.75 -10.19 -6.07
N ALA A 160 8.46 -10.41 -5.80
CA ALA A 160 7.36 -10.12 -6.74
C ALA A 160 6.84 -8.66 -6.66
N GLY A 161 7.59 -7.74 -6.06
CA GLY A 161 7.18 -6.33 -5.94
C GLY A 161 6.07 -6.04 -4.91
N ILE A 162 5.57 -7.03 -4.16
CA ILE A 162 4.46 -6.84 -3.19
C ILE A 162 4.79 -5.80 -2.12
N GLY A 163 6.01 -5.84 -1.56
CA GLY A 163 6.41 -4.86 -0.55
C GLY A 163 6.38 -3.44 -1.08
N LYS A 164 6.81 -3.26 -2.34
CA LYS A 164 6.73 -1.97 -3.04
C LYS A 164 5.26 -1.54 -3.17
N ALA A 165 4.40 -2.40 -3.70
CA ALA A 165 2.98 -2.12 -3.87
C ALA A 165 2.25 -1.76 -2.55
N LEU A 166 2.66 -2.35 -1.42
CA LEU A 166 2.15 -1.96 -0.10
C LEU A 166 2.55 -0.53 0.26
N LEU A 167 3.83 -0.17 0.11
CA LEU A 167 4.31 1.18 0.38
C LEU A 167 3.64 2.20 -0.56
N THR A 168 3.40 1.82 -1.81
CA THR A 168 2.65 2.61 -2.79
C THR A 168 1.28 2.99 -2.32
N ALA A 169 0.52 2.01 -1.84
CA ALA A 169 -0.80 2.25 -1.32
C ALA A 169 -0.78 3.11 -0.04
N ILE A 170 0.29 3.05 0.74
CA ILE A 170 0.47 3.84 1.97
C ILE A 170 0.82 5.29 1.63
N GLU A 171 1.81 5.55 0.80
CA GLU A 171 2.22 6.90 0.39
C GLU A 171 1.19 7.58 -0.52
N GLY A 172 0.38 6.80 -1.23
CA GLY A 172 -0.78 7.30 -1.98
C GLY A 172 -1.94 7.76 -1.10
N ASN A 173 -1.92 7.48 0.21
CA ASN A 173 -2.98 7.91 1.11
C ASN A 173 -2.81 9.40 1.45
N VAL A 174 -3.72 10.21 0.90
CA VAL A 174 -3.73 11.68 1.03
C VAL A 174 -3.81 12.17 2.48
N GLU A 175 -4.37 11.39 3.41
CA GLU A 175 -4.49 11.77 4.82
C GLU A 175 -3.17 11.65 5.59
N ILE A 176 -2.22 10.85 5.09
CA ILE A 176 -0.95 10.57 5.80
C ILE A 176 0.30 10.95 5.00
N SER A 177 0.21 11.10 3.68
CA SER A 177 1.34 11.40 2.77
C SER A 177 2.10 12.69 3.07
N SER A 178 1.47 13.65 3.75
CA SER A 178 2.11 14.92 4.13
C SER A 178 2.67 14.93 5.57
N LEU A 179 2.44 13.86 6.34
CA LEU A 179 2.84 13.75 7.73
C LEU A 179 4.29 13.28 7.86
N ARG A 180 4.89 13.46 9.02
CA ARG A 180 6.22 12.90 9.30
C ARG A 180 6.13 11.38 9.44
N GLY A 181 6.82 10.64 8.57
CA GLY A 181 6.93 9.18 8.66
C GLY A 181 8.04 8.72 9.62
N ILE A 182 7.74 7.73 10.46
CA ILE A 182 8.69 7.07 11.35
C ILE A 182 8.63 5.57 11.12
N LEU A 183 9.80 4.90 11.08
CA LEU A 183 9.90 3.44 11.10
C LEU A 183 11.15 2.99 11.85
N ALA A 184 11.17 1.72 12.25
CA ALA A 184 12.36 1.05 12.76
C ALA A 184 12.66 -0.17 11.88
N THR A 185 13.85 -0.24 11.30
CA THR A 185 14.29 -1.36 10.45
C THR A 185 15.71 -1.79 10.81
N GLN A 186 16.02 -3.08 10.74
CA GLN A 186 17.38 -3.61 10.92
C GLN A 186 18.11 -3.83 9.59
N ASP A 187 17.39 -4.07 8.49
CA ASP A 187 17.93 -4.66 7.26
C ASP A 187 17.37 -4.06 5.96
N ALA A 188 16.30 -3.27 5.99
CA ALA A 188 15.62 -2.76 4.80
C ALA A 188 15.81 -1.24 4.57
N HIS A 189 16.91 -0.67 5.06
CA HIS A 189 17.20 0.77 4.96
C HIS A 189 17.13 1.31 3.52
N GLU A 190 17.81 0.66 2.56
CA GLU A 190 17.83 1.11 1.15
C GLU A 190 16.46 0.98 0.47
N PHE A 191 15.61 0.07 0.95
CA PHE A 191 14.24 -0.04 0.46
C PHE A 191 13.42 1.17 0.89
N TYR A 192 13.47 1.55 2.17
CA TYR A 192 12.70 2.68 2.69
C TYR A 192 13.22 4.05 2.21
N LYS A 193 14.52 4.18 1.93
CA LYS A 193 15.09 5.43 1.37
C LYS A 193 14.44 5.88 0.07
N LYS A 194 13.97 4.93 -0.76
CA LYS A 194 13.25 5.22 -2.00
C LYS A 194 11.91 5.93 -1.76
N TYR A 195 11.38 5.83 -0.55
CA TYR A 195 10.14 6.46 -0.10
C TYR A 195 10.40 7.70 0.76
N GLY A 196 11.58 8.31 0.64
CA GLY A 196 11.91 9.54 1.35
C GLY A 196 12.29 9.36 2.82
N PHE A 197 12.27 8.13 3.36
CA PHE A 197 12.79 7.87 4.70
C PHE A 197 14.31 8.09 4.74
N GLN A 198 14.79 8.71 5.80
CA GLN A 198 16.20 8.99 5.99
C GLN A 198 16.64 8.47 7.36
N ASP A 199 17.93 8.12 7.46
CA ASP A 199 18.52 7.76 8.75
C ASP A 199 18.73 9.05 9.57
N GLU A 200 17.87 9.27 10.57
CA GLU A 200 17.97 10.39 11.50
C GLU A 200 18.86 10.08 12.73
N GLY A 201 19.53 8.92 12.78
CA GLY A 201 20.48 8.56 13.83
C GLY A 201 19.87 8.05 15.15
N THR A 202 20.68 8.01 16.21
CA THR A 202 20.39 7.29 17.47
C THR A 202 19.50 8.05 18.47
N THR A 203 18.65 8.97 18.02
CA THR A 203 17.84 9.81 18.92
C THR A 203 16.62 9.07 19.50
N PHE A 204 16.34 7.84 19.04
CA PHE A 204 15.23 7.03 19.54
C PHE A 204 15.55 6.35 20.86
N MET A 205 14.68 6.57 21.85
CA MET A 205 14.70 5.85 23.13
C MET A 205 13.49 4.94 23.23
N GLY A 206 13.73 3.64 23.42
CA GLY A 206 12.68 2.64 23.60
C GLY A 206 12.43 2.34 25.08
N LYS A 207 11.16 2.08 25.42
CA LYS A 207 10.79 1.45 26.70
C LYS A 207 10.36 0.01 26.41
N PRO A 208 10.98 -1.01 27.03
CA PRO A 208 10.58 -2.40 26.81
C PRO A 208 9.15 -2.63 27.30
N ARG A 209 8.45 -3.58 26.67
CA ARG A 209 7.16 -4.06 27.18
C ARG A 209 7.36 -4.63 28.58
N LYS A 210 6.41 -4.35 29.49
CA LYS A 210 6.37 -5.07 30.75
C LYS A 210 5.99 -6.51 30.45
N GLU A 211 6.80 -7.46 30.90
CA GLU A 211 6.41 -8.87 30.90
C GLU A 211 5.24 -9.02 31.88
N ASN A 212 4.11 -9.55 31.41
CA ASN A 212 3.04 -9.97 32.32
C ASN A 212 3.49 -11.31 32.93
N ASN A 213 3.95 -11.28 34.18
CA ASN A 213 4.28 -12.48 34.97
C ASN A 213 3.01 -13.23 35.44
N ASP A 214 1.99 -13.35 34.58
CA ASP A 214 0.81 -14.20 34.85
C ASP A 214 1.02 -15.63 34.33
N ALA A 215 2.27 -16.02 34.07
CA ALA A 215 2.68 -17.41 33.99
C ALA A 215 3.00 -17.93 35.41
N GLY A 216 1.96 -18.13 36.23
CA GLY A 216 2.09 -18.85 37.49
C GLY A 216 0.92 -18.63 38.44
N VAL A 217 -0.04 -19.58 38.45
CA VAL A 217 -0.35 -20.48 39.58
C VAL A 217 -1.62 -21.27 39.21
N HIS A 218 -1.40 -22.57 38.96
CA HIS A 218 -2.32 -23.72 38.89
C HIS A 218 -3.41 -23.78 37.81
#